data_AF-A0A0B4D3Z9-F1
#
_entry.id   AF-A0A0B4D3Z9-F1
#
_cell.length_a   1.000
_cell.length_b   1.000
_cell.length_c   1.000
_cell.angle_alpha   90.00
_cell.angle_beta   90.00
_cell.angle_gamma   90.00
#
_symmetry.space_group_name_H-M   'P 1'
#
loop_
_entity.id
_entity.type
_entity.pdbx_description
1 polymer ?
#
loop_
_entity_poly.entity_id
_entity_poly.type
_entity_poly.pdbx_seq_one_letter_code
_entity_poly.pdbx_strand_id
1 'polypeptide(L)'
;MKKTIFTFFIFLLSFNTYHSQELKNNIELGLIGNLGFLHVGYTRSVFNFSEFSINTGLKIGYVPSSGDEETKNPQNSVPNFIHLNLPIEFLWKFHRSNNVGVGASYSKIFVGSSEYGNRPKTNYNRVLGEISYSHILSWSENSDDTTWIRLSFTPIL
;
A
#
# COMPACT_ATOMS: atom_id res chain seq x y z
N MET A 1 25.40 -0.39 -28.30
CA MET A 1 24.80 0.22 -27.09
C MET A 1 23.78 1.33 -27.37
N LYS A 2 24.00 2.27 -28.31
CA LYS A 2 23.01 3.34 -28.59
C LYS A 2 21.69 2.87 -29.25
N LYS A 3 21.72 1.82 -30.07
CA LYS A 3 20.50 1.30 -30.75
C LYS A 3 19.52 0.61 -29.80
N THR A 4 20.02 -0.14 -28.81
CA THR A 4 19.18 -0.88 -27.84
C THR A 4 18.40 0.07 -26.91
N ILE A 5 19.00 1.20 -26.53
CA ILE A 5 18.36 2.22 -25.70
C ILE A 5 17.20 2.89 -26.46
N PHE A 6 17.35 3.11 -27.76
CA PHE A 6 16.32 3.72 -28.59
C PHE A 6 15.13 2.77 -28.83
N THR A 7 15.39 1.47 -29.00
CA THR A 7 14.32 0.45 -29.10
C THR A 7 13.56 0.30 -27.78
N PHE A 8 14.23 0.39 -26.63
CA PHE A 8 13.59 0.35 -25.31
C PHE A 8 12.72 1.60 -25.06
N PHE A 9 13.19 2.78 -25.48
CA PHE A 9 12.40 4.02 -25.43
C PHE A 9 11.18 3.98 -26.36
N ILE A 10 11.32 3.44 -27.56
CA ILE A 10 10.20 3.30 -28.50
C ILE A 10 9.18 2.26 -27.99
N PHE A 11 9.63 1.20 -27.31
CA PHE A 11 8.72 0.21 -26.69
C PHE A 11 7.95 0.78 -25.48
N LEU A 12 8.53 1.74 -24.75
CA LEU A 12 7.81 2.50 -23.71
C LEU A 12 6.80 3.49 -24.30
N LEU A 13 7.07 4.04 -25.49
CA LEU A 13 6.23 5.04 -26.17
C LEU A 13 5.08 4.43 -27.00
N SER A 14 5.08 3.12 -27.22
CA SER A 14 4.02 2.41 -27.95
C SER A 14 2.96 1.75 -27.05
N PHE A 15 3.01 2.00 -25.74
CA PHE A 15 1.83 1.81 -24.90
C PHE A 15 0.83 2.89 -25.29
N ASN A 16 -0.16 2.47 -26.08
CA ASN A 16 -1.34 3.24 -26.42
C ASN A 16 -1.73 4.15 -25.25
N THR A 17 -1.79 5.45 -25.49
CA THR A 17 -2.37 6.43 -24.59
C THR A 17 -3.81 6.02 -24.29
N TYR A 18 -3.98 5.19 -23.26
CA TYR A 18 -5.28 4.86 -22.75
C TYR A 18 -5.83 6.11 -22.08
N HIS A 19 -7.11 6.38 -22.30
CA HIS A 19 -7.79 7.48 -21.64
C HIS A 19 -7.56 7.35 -20.13
N SER A 20 -6.88 8.34 -19.56
CA SER A 20 -6.55 8.40 -18.14
C SER A 20 -7.85 8.32 -17.35
N GLN A 21 -8.14 7.15 -16.77
CA GLN A 21 -9.26 6.98 -15.86
C GLN A 21 -8.89 7.70 -14.56
N GLU A 22 -9.62 8.76 -14.19
CA GLU A 22 -9.41 9.44 -12.92
C GLU A 22 -9.77 8.51 -11.76
N LEU A 23 -8.78 8.15 -10.94
CA LEU A 23 -8.98 7.32 -9.75
C LEU A 23 -9.55 8.20 -8.63
N LYS A 24 -10.82 8.57 -8.66
CA LYS A 24 -11.35 9.54 -7.69
C LYS A 24 -11.45 8.93 -6.29
N ASN A 25 -12.16 7.82 -6.14
CA ASN A 25 -12.34 7.15 -4.85
C ASN A 25 -11.93 5.69 -4.96
N ASN A 26 -11.16 5.22 -3.99
CA ASN A 26 -10.57 3.89 -4.07
C ASN A 26 -10.73 3.11 -2.77
N ILE A 27 -11.30 1.90 -2.85
CA ILE A 27 -11.44 0.96 -1.72
C ILE A 27 -10.35 -0.09 -1.79
N GLU A 28 -9.34 0.01 -0.92
CA GLU A 28 -8.15 -0.84 -0.89
C GLU A 28 -8.36 -2.06 0.00
N LEU A 29 -8.03 -3.24 -0.53
CA LEU A 29 -7.72 -4.44 0.27
C LEU A 29 -6.24 -4.75 0.12
N GLY A 30 -5.49 -4.63 1.20
CA GLY A 30 -4.03 -4.63 1.16
C GLY A 30 -3.38 -5.74 1.96
N LEU A 31 -2.29 -6.31 1.43
CA LEU A 31 -1.31 -7.01 2.25
C LEU A 31 -0.16 -6.08 2.65
N ILE A 32 0.32 -6.12 3.91
CA ILE A 32 1.50 -5.35 4.39
C ILE A 32 2.67 -6.28 4.71
N GLY A 33 3.81 -6.02 4.06
CA GLY A 33 5.12 -6.58 4.44
C GLY A 33 5.26 -8.10 4.26
N ASN A 34 6.37 -8.65 4.77
CA ASN A 34 6.74 -10.07 4.62
C ASN A 34 5.92 -11.05 5.48
N LEU A 35 4.98 -10.55 6.27
CA LEU A 35 4.25 -11.30 7.28
C LEU A 35 2.75 -11.44 6.95
N GLY A 36 2.29 -10.96 5.79
CA GLY A 36 0.96 -11.26 5.25
C GLY A 36 -0.21 -10.60 5.98
N PHE A 37 -0.10 -9.30 6.29
CA PHE A 37 -1.11 -8.59 7.09
C PHE A 37 -2.23 -7.96 6.27
N LEU A 38 -3.48 -7.96 6.73
CA LEU A 38 -4.60 -7.37 5.99
C LEU A 38 -4.90 -5.92 6.44
N HIS A 39 -5.06 -5.01 5.46
CA HIS A 39 -5.67 -3.70 5.70
C HIS A 39 -6.87 -3.47 4.78
N VAL A 40 -7.80 -2.64 5.24
CA VAL A 40 -8.81 -2.00 4.42
C VAL A 40 -8.60 -0.49 4.43
N GLY A 41 -8.78 0.17 3.29
CA GLY A 41 -8.57 1.59 3.20
C GLY A 41 -9.49 2.28 2.22
N TYR A 42 -9.69 3.56 2.45
CA TYR A 42 -10.30 4.46 1.49
C TYR A 42 -9.28 5.54 1.14
N THR A 43 -8.89 5.59 -0.13
CA THR A 43 -7.98 6.62 -0.64
C THR A 43 -8.59 7.31 -1.85
N ARG A 44 -8.13 8.52 -2.12
CA ARG A 44 -8.59 9.36 -3.21
C ARG A 44 -7.41 9.97 -3.93
N SER A 45 -7.49 10.07 -5.25
CA SER A 45 -6.56 10.90 -6.00
C SER A 45 -6.84 12.38 -5.73
N VAL A 46 -5.86 13.07 -5.17
CA VAL A 46 -5.89 14.54 -4.99
C VAL A 46 -5.28 15.26 -6.18
N PHE A 47 -4.47 14.56 -6.97
CA PHE A 47 -3.89 15.05 -8.21
C PHE A 47 -3.83 13.91 -9.22
N ASN A 48 -4.26 14.16 -10.45
CA ASN A 48 -4.14 13.23 -11.57
C ASN A 48 -3.45 13.96 -12.73
N PHE A 49 -2.46 13.33 -13.33
CA PHE A 49 -1.82 13.82 -14.54
C PHE A 49 -1.43 12.65 -15.44
N SER A 50 -2.11 12.52 -16.59
CA SER A 50 -1.89 11.42 -17.53
C SER A 50 -1.99 10.06 -16.82
N GLU A 51 -0.95 9.22 -16.89
CA GLU A 51 -0.88 7.91 -16.26
C GLU A 51 -0.50 7.97 -14.76
N PHE A 52 -0.30 9.16 -14.20
CA PHE A 52 0.13 9.31 -12.82
C PHE A 52 -0.96 9.89 -11.92
N SER A 53 -1.01 9.44 -10.67
CA SER A 53 -1.86 10.05 -9.64
C SER A 53 -1.17 10.12 -8.30
N ILE A 54 -1.51 11.15 -7.52
CA ILE A 54 -1.14 11.25 -6.11
C ILE A 54 -2.38 10.91 -5.29
N ASN A 55 -2.28 9.84 -4.51
CA ASN A 55 -3.37 9.31 -3.72
C ASN A 55 -3.08 9.50 -2.22
N THR A 56 -4.12 9.86 -1.49
CA THR A 56 -4.08 9.97 -0.03
C THR A 56 -5.43 9.57 0.57
N GLY A 57 -5.48 9.31 1.86
CA GLY A 57 -6.73 8.94 2.53
C GLY A 57 -6.48 8.33 3.89
N LEU A 58 -7.26 7.31 4.22
CA LEU A 58 -7.20 6.61 5.49
C LEU A 58 -7.19 5.10 5.25
N LYS A 59 -6.27 4.40 5.92
CA LYS A 59 -6.28 2.93 5.97
C LYS A 59 -6.27 2.46 7.41
N ILE A 60 -6.96 1.37 7.67
CA ILE A 60 -6.92 0.65 8.94
C ILE A 60 -6.56 -0.81 8.66
N GLY A 61 -5.65 -1.35 9.44
CA GLY A 61 -5.28 -2.75 9.31
C GLY A 61 -4.99 -3.39 10.65
N TYR A 62 -5.04 -4.71 10.63
CA TYR A 62 -4.74 -5.54 11.77
C TYR A 62 -3.58 -6.46 11.44
N VAL A 63 -2.63 -6.48 12.36
CA VAL A 63 -1.47 -7.34 12.33
C VAL A 63 -1.66 -8.40 13.43
N PRO A 64 -1.83 -9.69 13.06
CA PRO A 64 -1.84 -10.76 14.04
C PRO A 64 -0.45 -10.91 14.68
N SER A 65 -0.43 -11.46 15.89
CA SER A 65 0.83 -11.82 16.56
C SER A 65 1.60 -12.83 15.71
N SER A 66 2.90 -12.63 15.56
CA SER A 66 3.77 -13.59 14.86
C SER A 66 4.48 -14.58 15.80
N GLY A 67 4.15 -14.56 17.10
CA GLY A 67 4.67 -15.51 18.08
C GLY A 67 3.55 -16.16 18.87
N ASP A 68 3.71 -17.46 19.15
CA ASP A 68 3.03 -18.09 20.28
C ASP A 68 3.60 -17.49 21.57
N GLU A 69 2.72 -17.18 22.53
CA GLU A 69 3.10 -16.76 23.89
C GLU A 69 4.06 -17.77 24.57
N GLU A 70 4.18 -18.99 24.02
CA GLU A 70 5.04 -20.09 24.47
C GLU A 70 6.39 -20.21 23.72
N THR A 71 6.72 -19.30 22.79
CA THR A 71 7.97 -19.41 22.03
C THR A 71 9.21 -19.17 22.90
N LYS A 72 10.24 -20.02 22.73
CA LYS A 72 11.53 -19.95 23.45
C LYS A 72 12.35 -18.68 23.15
N ASN A 73 11.96 -17.88 22.16
CA ASN A 73 12.66 -16.67 21.73
C ASN A 73 11.69 -15.49 21.55
N PRO A 74 11.08 -14.97 22.65
CA PRO A 74 10.07 -13.90 22.63
C PRO A 74 10.65 -12.52 22.26
N GLN A 75 11.84 -12.47 21.67
CA GLN A 75 12.50 -11.25 21.20
C GLN A 75 12.29 -11.03 19.70
N ASN A 76 11.97 -12.09 18.93
CA ASN A 76 11.88 -12.05 17.45
C ASN A 76 10.44 -12.09 16.89
N SER A 77 9.45 -12.30 17.73
CA SER A 77 8.03 -12.14 17.40
C SER A 77 7.57 -10.67 17.25
N VAL A 78 6.49 -10.48 16.51
CA VAL A 78 5.80 -9.21 16.30
C VAL A 78 4.52 -9.25 17.14
N PRO A 79 4.27 -8.28 18.03
CA PRO A 79 3.02 -8.26 18.79
C PRO A 79 1.83 -8.07 17.86
N ASN A 80 0.64 -8.47 18.29
CA ASN A 80 -0.56 -8.07 17.57
C ASN A 80 -0.73 -6.54 17.68
N PHE A 81 -1.17 -5.92 16.60
CA PHE A 81 -1.47 -4.49 16.63
C PHE A 81 -2.50 -4.10 15.60
N ILE A 82 -3.24 -3.03 15.90
CA ILE A 82 -4.04 -2.29 14.93
C ILE A 82 -3.21 -1.09 14.50
N HIS A 83 -3.23 -0.76 13.22
CA HIS A 83 -2.58 0.44 12.73
C HIS A 83 -3.54 1.29 11.90
N LEU A 84 -3.45 2.60 12.11
CA LEU A 84 -4.17 3.62 11.36
C LEU A 84 -3.15 4.39 10.53
N ASN A 85 -3.31 4.34 9.21
CA ASN A 85 -2.37 4.91 8.25
C ASN A 85 -2.98 6.10 7.52
N LEU A 86 -2.19 7.16 7.40
CA LEU A 86 -2.42 8.30 6.52
C LEU A 86 -1.36 8.25 5.39
N PRO A 87 -1.67 7.58 4.27
CA PRO A 87 -0.76 7.44 3.13
C PRO A 87 -0.67 8.72 2.29
N ILE A 88 0.49 8.93 1.70
CA ILE A 88 0.69 9.73 0.49
C ILE A 88 1.44 8.84 -0.49
N GLU A 89 0.82 8.56 -1.63
CA GLU A 89 1.35 7.63 -2.62
C GLU A 89 1.30 8.22 -4.02
N PHE A 90 2.37 8.01 -4.76
CA PHE A 90 2.43 8.24 -6.19
C PHE A 90 2.15 6.92 -6.91
N LEU A 91 1.09 6.88 -7.71
CA LEU A 91 0.74 5.76 -8.56
C LEU A 91 1.09 6.03 -10.02
N TRP A 92 1.58 4.98 -10.69
CA TRP A 92 1.71 4.91 -12.13
C TRP A 92 0.80 3.82 -12.70
N LYS A 93 -0.11 4.24 -13.58
CA LYS A 93 -1.08 3.43 -14.31
C LYS A 93 -0.43 2.91 -15.60
N PHE A 94 0.34 1.84 -15.48
CA PHE A 94 1.03 1.25 -16.64
C PHE A 94 0.10 0.33 -17.47
N HIS A 95 -1.06 -0.06 -16.92
CA HIS A 95 -2.10 -0.82 -17.63
C HIS A 95 -3.49 -0.35 -17.19
N ARG A 96 -4.52 -0.53 -18.03
CA ARG A 96 -5.91 -0.11 -17.75
C ARG A 96 -6.44 -0.57 -16.39
N SER A 97 -5.96 -1.72 -15.92
CA SER A 97 -6.41 -2.37 -14.69
C SER A 97 -5.29 -2.57 -13.67
N ASN A 98 -4.06 -2.11 -13.94
CA ASN A 98 -2.93 -2.32 -13.04
C ASN A 98 -2.15 -1.04 -12.79
N ASN A 99 -1.78 -0.83 -11.52
CA ASN A 99 -0.96 0.31 -11.11
C ASN A 99 0.21 -0.17 -10.24
N VAL A 100 1.33 0.52 -10.37
CA VAL A 100 2.46 0.42 -9.43
C VAL A 100 2.53 1.71 -8.64
N GLY A 101 2.77 1.61 -7.34
CA GLY A 101 2.83 2.75 -6.45
C GLY A 101 4.07 2.80 -5.59
N VAL A 102 4.51 4.02 -5.28
CA VAL A 102 5.51 4.28 -4.24
C VAL A 102 5.04 5.42 -3.36
N GLY A 103 5.23 5.29 -2.07
CA GLY A 103 4.72 6.28 -1.12
C GLY A 103 5.27 6.10 0.28
N ALA A 104 4.67 6.85 1.18
CA ALA A 104 4.88 6.70 2.61
C ALA A 104 3.55 6.89 3.33
N SER A 105 3.40 6.25 4.47
CA SER A 105 2.27 6.48 5.37
C SER A 105 2.76 6.87 6.75
N TYR A 106 2.08 7.86 7.33
CA TYR A 106 2.15 8.08 8.76
C TYR A 106 1.22 7.10 9.46
N SER A 107 1.78 6.28 10.34
CA SER A 107 1.08 5.19 11.00
C SER A 107 1.04 5.39 12.50
N LYS A 108 -0.17 5.41 13.07
CA LYS A 108 -0.38 5.27 14.50
C LYS A 108 -0.66 3.81 14.81
N ILE A 109 0.17 3.21 15.66
CA ILE A 109 0.14 1.78 15.99
C ILE A 109 -0.38 1.62 17.41
N PHE A 110 -1.41 0.79 17.53
CA PHE A 110 -2.07 0.42 18.78
C PHE A 110 -1.73 -1.04 19.09
N VAL A 111 -0.85 -1.25 20.07
CA VAL A 111 -0.36 -2.58 20.42
C VAL A 111 -1.43 -3.29 21.24
N GLY A 112 -1.79 -4.52 20.86
CA GLY A 112 -2.84 -5.30 21.51
C GLY A 112 -2.38 -6.03 22.77
N SER A 113 -1.10 -6.39 22.87
CA SER A 113 -0.50 -6.98 24.07
C SER A 113 0.42 -6.01 24.81
N SER A 114 0.19 -5.86 26.12
CA SER A 114 0.98 -4.98 26.98
C SER A 114 2.35 -5.55 27.33
N GLU A 115 2.56 -6.85 27.17
CA GLU A 115 3.80 -7.53 27.57
C GLU A 115 4.35 -8.36 26.42
N TYR A 116 5.43 -7.87 25.84
CA TYR A 116 6.16 -8.57 24.79
C TYR A 116 7.64 -8.62 25.19
N GLY A 117 8.18 -9.82 25.40
CA GLY A 117 9.58 -10.02 25.79
C GLY A 117 9.96 -9.30 27.09
N ASN A 118 9.06 -9.29 28.09
CA ASN A 118 9.22 -8.59 29.38
C ASN A 118 9.40 -7.07 29.29
N ARG A 119 8.99 -6.42 28.19
CA ARG A 119 9.01 -4.96 28.07
C ARG A 119 7.64 -4.43 27.68
N PRO A 120 7.11 -3.43 28.39
CA PRO A 120 5.91 -2.75 27.97
C PRO A 120 6.19 -2.00 26.67
N LYS A 121 5.46 -2.35 25.60
CA LYS A 121 5.42 -1.53 24.39
C LYS A 121 4.14 -0.71 24.39
N THR A 122 4.30 0.60 24.46
CA THR A 122 3.20 1.56 24.33
C THR A 122 2.84 1.77 22.86
N ASN A 123 1.65 2.31 22.63
CA ASN A 123 1.26 2.83 21.33
C ASN A 123 2.34 3.80 20.82
N TYR A 124 2.62 3.74 19.53
CA TYR A 124 3.68 4.55 18.93
C TYR A 124 3.30 4.99 17.52
N ASN A 125 3.97 6.03 17.05
CA ASN A 125 3.82 6.51 15.69
C ASN A 125 5.06 6.14 14.89
N ARG A 126 4.89 5.82 13.60
CA ARG A 126 5.99 5.53 12.69
C ARG A 126 5.67 6.03 11.29
N VAL A 127 6.70 6.35 10.52
CA VAL A 127 6.59 6.53 9.08
C VAL A 127 6.94 5.20 8.42
N LEU A 128 6.05 4.72 7.56
CA LEU A 128 6.17 3.46 6.85
C LEU A 128 6.34 3.75 5.36
N GLY A 129 7.36 3.17 4.73
CA GLY A 129 7.45 3.20 3.27
C GLY A 129 6.37 2.31 2.65
N GLU A 130 5.90 2.65 1.46
CA GLU A 130 4.96 1.81 0.71
C GLU A 130 5.50 1.64 -0.71
N ILE A 131 5.68 0.39 -1.12
CA ILE A 131 5.82 -0.01 -2.52
C ILE A 131 4.62 -0.89 -2.81
N SER A 132 3.82 -0.55 -3.81
CA SER A 132 2.59 -1.25 -4.09
C SER A 132 2.45 -1.72 -5.52
N TYR A 133 1.75 -2.83 -5.65
CA TYR A 133 1.14 -3.27 -6.89
C TYR A 133 -0.36 -3.35 -6.64
N SER A 134 -1.17 -2.85 -7.56
CA SER A 134 -2.62 -2.90 -7.44
C SER A 134 -3.27 -3.36 -8.73
N HIS A 135 -4.36 -4.10 -8.58
CA HIS A 135 -5.23 -4.53 -9.66
C HIS A 135 -6.66 -4.05 -9.40
N ILE A 136 -7.27 -3.41 -10.39
CA ILE A 136 -8.64 -2.93 -10.34
C ILE A 136 -9.58 -4.14 -10.47
N LEU A 137 -10.41 -4.36 -9.45
CA LEU A 137 -11.41 -5.43 -9.40
C LEU A 137 -12.75 -4.99 -9.99
N SER A 138 -13.13 -3.74 -9.77
CA SER A 138 -14.40 -3.18 -10.23
C SER A 138 -14.28 -1.68 -10.38
N TRP A 139 -14.99 -1.11 -11.36
CA TRP A 139 -15.18 0.32 -11.49
C TRP A 139 -16.67 0.60 -11.73
N SER A 140 -17.15 1.70 -11.16
CA SER A 140 -18.52 2.17 -11.34
C SER A 140 -18.51 3.49 -12.10
N GLU A 141 -19.07 3.49 -13.32
CA GLU A 141 -19.25 4.72 -14.11
C GLU A 141 -20.26 5.68 -13.46
N ASN A 142 -21.12 5.18 -12.58
CA ASN A 142 -22.17 5.97 -11.93
C ASN A 142 -21.73 6.59 -10.60
N SER A 143 -20.71 6.06 -9.94
CA SER A 143 -20.28 6.53 -8.61
C SER A 143 -18.83 7.03 -8.55
N ASP A 144 -18.11 7.02 -9.68
CA ASP A 144 -16.68 7.35 -9.76
C ASP A 144 -15.80 6.54 -8.76
N ASP A 145 -16.33 5.43 -8.24
CA ASP A 145 -15.64 4.57 -7.29
C ASP A 145 -14.93 3.43 -8.03
N THR A 146 -13.68 3.19 -7.63
CA THR A 146 -12.86 2.09 -8.10
C THR A 146 -12.51 1.18 -6.93
N THR A 147 -12.81 -0.11 -7.06
CA THR A 147 -12.38 -1.12 -6.09
C THR A 147 -11.18 -1.86 -6.65
N TRP A 148 -10.19 -2.11 -5.80
CA TRP A 148 -8.89 -2.62 -6.17
C TRP A 148 -8.34 -3.50 -5.07
N ILE A 149 -7.66 -4.56 -5.49
CA ILE A 149 -6.84 -5.37 -4.60
C ILE A 149 -5.40 -4.86 -4.71
N ARG A 150 -4.77 -4.68 -3.56
CA ARG A 150 -3.44 -4.09 -3.45
C ARG A 150 -2.52 -5.04 -2.70
N LEU A 151 -1.32 -5.17 -3.19
CA LEU A 151 -0.22 -5.83 -2.49
C LEU A 151 0.79 -4.75 -2.16
N SER A 152 1.05 -4.52 -0.87
CA SER A 152 1.98 -3.49 -0.41
C SER A 152 3.14 -4.11 0.34
N PHE A 153 4.35 -3.81 -0.12
CA PHE A 153 5.54 -4.05 0.65
C PHE A 153 5.88 -2.78 1.43
N THR A 154 5.88 -2.90 2.75
CA THR A 154 6.29 -1.84 3.65
C THR A 154 7.62 -2.21 4.29
N PRO A 155 8.75 -1.65 3.82
CA PRO A 155 10.01 -1.85 4.51
C PRO A 155 9.92 -1.21 5.90
N ILE A 156 10.10 -2.01 6.94
CA ILE A 156 10.28 -1.52 8.31
C ILE A 156 11.75 -1.11 8.41
N LEU A 157 12.03 0.20 8.29
CA LEU A 157 13.35 0.79 8.53
C LEU A 157 13.62 0.98 10.02
#